data_AF-A0A432ZH90-F1
#
_entry.id   AF-A0A432ZH90-F1
#
_cell.length_a   1.000
_cell.length_b   1.000
_cell.length_c   1.000
_cell.angle_alpha   90.00
_cell.angle_beta   90.00
_cell.angle_gamma   90.00
#
_symmetry.space_group_name_H-M   'P 1'
#
loop_
_entity.id
_entity.type
_entity.pdbx_description
1 polymer ?
#
loop_
_entity_poly.entity_id
_entity_poly.type
_entity_poly.pdbx_seq_one_letter_code
_entity_poly.pdbx_strand_id
1 'polypeptide(L)' 'MTDFEARMRNPASKFATPEEVLNRDDFSKQQKLDILKQWRYDEYETEVADQENMAADHPDRLGEINNLIIKLQES' A
#
# COMPACT_ATOMS: atom_id res chain seq x y z
N MET A 1 -18.31 -7.10 -10.68
CA MET A 1 -17.27 -6.56 -9.78
C MET A 1 -16.01 -6.43 -10.60
N THR A 2 -15.55 -5.20 -10.81
CA THR A 2 -14.35 -4.96 -11.62
C THR A 2 -13.11 -5.34 -10.81
N ASP A 3 -12.10 -5.84 -11.52
CA ASP A 3 -10.82 -6.30 -10.96
C ASP A 3 -10.04 -5.17 -10.23
N PHE A 4 -10.45 -3.91 -10.42
CA PHE A 4 -9.99 -2.73 -9.67
C PHE A 4 -10.52 -2.68 -8.23
N GLU A 5 -11.81 -2.90 -8.02
CA GLU A 5 -12.44 -2.83 -6.69
C GLU A 5 -11.86 -3.90 -5.74
N ALA A 6 -11.60 -5.09 -6.28
CA ALA A 6 -11.00 -6.19 -5.51
C ALA A 6 -9.54 -5.91 -5.12
N ARG A 7 -8.78 -5.22 -5.98
CA ARG A 7 -7.40 -4.80 -5.68
C ARG A 7 -7.34 -3.64 -4.71
N MET A 8 -8.29 -2.72 -4.79
CA MET A 8 -8.43 -1.63 -3.81
C MET A 8 -8.77 -2.18 -2.43
N ARG A 9 -9.52 -3.29 -2.34
CA ARG A 9 -9.92 -3.86 -1.05
C ARG A 9 -8.77 -4.49 -0.26
N ASN A 10 -7.87 -5.21 -0.91
CA ASN A 10 -6.70 -5.83 -0.26
C ASN A 10 -5.45 -5.78 -1.15
N PRO A 11 -4.83 -4.60 -1.30
CA PRO A 11 -3.66 -4.46 -2.15
C PRO A 11 -2.48 -5.30 -1.64
N ALA A 12 -2.31 -5.42 -0.32
CA ALA A 12 -1.31 -6.27 0.32
C ALA A 12 -1.39 -7.75 -0.08
N SER A 13 -2.59 -8.26 -0.37
CA SER A 13 -2.77 -9.65 -0.83
C SER A 13 -2.63 -9.82 -2.34
N LYS A 14 -2.62 -8.72 -3.11
CA LYS A 14 -2.53 -8.75 -4.57
C LYS A 14 -1.14 -8.38 -5.07
N PHE A 15 -0.41 -7.62 -4.28
CA PHE A 15 0.90 -7.11 -4.60
C PHE A 15 1.84 -7.46 -3.45
N ALA A 16 3.02 -7.98 -3.78
CA ALA A 16 4.03 -8.29 -2.77
C ALA A 16 4.72 -7.02 -2.24
N THR A 17 4.86 -6.00 -3.10
CA THR A 17 5.50 -4.72 -2.75
C THR A 17 4.70 -3.54 -3.30
N PRO A 18 4.75 -2.38 -2.63
CA PRO A 18 4.07 -1.18 -3.11
C PRO A 18 4.67 -0.64 -4.43
N GLU A 19 5.91 -1.01 -4.75
CA GLU A 19 6.53 -0.74 -6.05
C GLU A 19 5.82 -1.44 -7.22
N GLU A 20 5.24 -2.62 -7.01
CA GLU A 20 4.46 -3.31 -8.06
C GLU A 20 3.25 -2.49 -8.50
N VAL A 21 2.66 -1.71 -7.59
CA VAL A 21 1.54 -0.81 -7.91
C VAL A 21 2.01 0.35 -8.80
N LEU A 22 3.25 0.81 -8.61
CA LEU A 22 3.85 1.82 -9.49
C LEU A 22 4.18 1.27 -10.87
N ASN A 23 4.71 0.04 -10.93
CA ASN A 23 5.05 -0.64 -12.19
C ASN A 23 3.83 -1.08 -13.00
N ARG A 24 2.62 -0.99 -12.44
CA ARG A 24 1.39 -1.29 -13.18
C ARG A 24 1.02 -0.16 -14.14
N ASP A 25 1.10 -0.41 -15.43
CA ASP A 25 0.58 0.49 -16.47
C ASP A 25 -0.95 0.51 -16.55
N ASP A 26 -1.63 -0.49 -15.95
CA ASP A 26 -3.09 -0.58 -15.89
C ASP A 26 -3.75 0.50 -15.03
N PHE A 27 -2.99 1.24 -14.22
CA PHE A 27 -3.52 2.24 -13.30
C PHE A 27 -3.07 3.66 -13.64
N SER A 28 -4.02 4.58 -13.60
CA SER A 28 -3.73 6.01 -13.61
C SER A 28 -3.01 6.41 -12.32
N LYS A 29 -2.25 7.51 -12.39
CA LYS A 29 -1.53 8.08 -11.24
C LYS A 29 -2.42 8.23 -9.99
N GLN A 30 -3.66 8.70 -10.18
CA GLN A 30 -4.66 8.83 -9.13
C GLN A 30 -5.05 7.48 -8.51
N GLN A 31 -5.26 6.45 -9.34
CA GLN A 31 -5.62 5.09 -8.90
C GLN A 31 -4.48 4.43 -8.12
N LYS A 32 -3.23 4.61 -8.58
CA LYS A 32 -2.04 4.16 -7.86
C LYS A 32 -1.97 4.80 -6.47
N LEU A 33 -2.26 6.10 -6.40
CA LEU A 33 -2.29 6.84 -5.14
C LEU A 33 -3.36 6.29 -4.18
N ASP A 34 -4.56 6.02 -4.68
CA ASP A 34 -5.66 5.48 -3.90
C ASP A 34 -5.32 4.08 -3.35
N ILE A 35 -4.76 3.22 -4.20
CA ILE A 35 -4.31 1.87 -3.82
C ILE A 35 -3.22 1.95 -2.74
N LEU A 36 -2.19 2.79 -2.93
CA LEU A 36 -1.09 2.94 -1.97
C LEU A 36 -1.56 3.52 -0.64
N LYS A 37 -2.48 4.50 -0.65
CA LYS A 37 -3.07 5.05 0.57
C LYS A 37 -3.84 3.98 1.34
N GLN A 38 -4.65 3.19 0.63
CA GLN A 38 -5.42 2.12 1.25
C GLN A 38 -4.50 1.04 1.81
N TRP A 39 -3.44 0.67 1.07
CA TRP A 39 -2.43 -0.27 1.56
C TRP A 39 -1.74 0.23 2.83
N ARG A 40 -1.39 1.52 2.88
CA ARG A 40 -0.82 2.11 4.10
C ARG A 40 -1.75 1.94 5.30
N TYR A 41 -3.05 2.12 5.14
CA TYR A 41 -4.02 1.90 6.22
C TYR A 41 -4.08 0.42 6.61
N ASP A 42 -4.13 -0.49 5.63
CA ASP A 42 -4.18 -1.94 5.85
C ASP A 42 -2.94 -2.47 6.60
N GLU A 43 -1.73 -2.04 6.21
CA GLU A 43 -0.50 -2.37 6.94
C GLU A 43 -0.48 -1.72 8.32
N TYR A 44 -0.92 -0.47 8.46
CA TYR A 44 -0.95 0.19 9.77
C TYR A 44 -1.92 -0.52 10.72
N GLU A 45 -3.09 -0.95 10.25
CA GLU A 45 -4.05 -1.71 11.06
C GLU A 45 -3.51 -3.11 11.40
N THR A 46 -2.82 -3.76 10.44
CA THR A 46 -2.17 -5.07 10.64
C THR A 46 -1.02 -4.97 11.65
N GLU A 47 -0.14 -3.97 11.51
CA GLU A 47 0.95 -3.69 12.44
C GLU A 47 0.41 -3.29 13.82
N VAL A 48 -0.64 -2.47 13.92
CA VAL A 48 -1.25 -2.12 15.22
C VAL A 48 -1.85 -3.35 15.90
N ALA A 49 -2.45 -4.26 15.14
CA ALA A 49 -2.94 -5.54 15.65
C ALA A 49 -1.80 -6.45 16.14
N ASP A 50 -0.65 -6.44 15.48
CA ASP A 50 0.54 -7.20 15.89
C ASP A 50 1.31 -6.52 17.05
N GLN A 51 1.26 -5.19 17.14
CA GLN A 51 2.00 -4.37 18.09
C GLN A 51 1.41 -4.39 19.52
N GLU A 52 0.17 -4.86 19.72
CA GLU A 52 -0.31 -5.26 21.06
C GLU A 52 0.47 -6.45 21.62
N ASN A 53 1.26 -7.15 20.80
CA ASN A 53 2.15 -8.23 21.19
C ASN A 53 3.63 -7.78 21.16
N MET A 54 3.93 -6.69 21.88
CA MET A 54 5.28 -6.26 22.27
C MET A 54 6.35 -6.18 21.17
N ALA A 55 6.61 -4.93 20.73
CA ALA A 55 7.87 -4.49 20.14
C ALA A 55 8.34 -5.31 18.94
N ALA A 56 7.68 -5.15 17.81
CA ALA A 56 8.19 -5.65 16.56
C ALA A 56 8.88 -4.52 15.80
N ASP A 57 10.19 -4.69 15.67
CA ASP A 57 11.08 -4.18 14.63
C ASP A 57 10.48 -4.55 13.26
N HIS A 58 9.38 -3.90 12.89
CA HIS A 58 8.75 -4.14 11.60
C HIS A 58 9.55 -3.40 10.54
N PRO A 59 9.85 -4.06 9.40
CA PRO A 59 10.49 -3.39 8.28
C PRO A 59 9.68 -2.16 7.90
N ASP A 60 10.36 -1.07 7.53
CA ASP A 60 9.83 0.27 7.16
C ASP A 60 8.87 0.26 5.94
N ARG A 61 7.90 -0.65 5.90
CA ARG A 61 6.99 -0.87 4.79
C ARG A 61 6.02 0.30 4.65
N LEU A 62 5.54 0.83 5.77
CA LEU A 62 4.81 2.11 5.80
C LEU A 62 5.67 3.26 5.27
N GLY A 63 6.96 3.30 5.59
CA GLY A 63 7.91 4.28 5.07
C GLY A 63 8.07 4.19 3.55
N GLU A 64 8.19 2.95 3.05
CA GLU A 64 8.28 2.65 1.62
C GLU A 64 7.01 3.09 0.87
N ILE A 65 5.83 2.72 1.38
CA ILE A 65 4.53 3.13 0.80
C ILE A 65 4.40 4.66 0.78
N ASN A 66 4.74 5.35 1.88
CA ASN A 66 4.69 6.82 1.96
C ASN A 66 5.62 7.48 0.94
N ASN A 67 6.86 7.00 0.81
CA ASN A 67 7.80 7.52 -0.18
C ASN A 67 7.25 7.40 -1.61
N LEU A 68 6.60 6.28 -1.93
CA LEU A 68 6.01 6.06 -3.26
C LEU A 68 4.80 6.97 -3.52
N ILE A 69 3.97 7.22 -2.49
CA ILE A 69 2.87 8.19 -2.57
C ILE A 69 3.43 9.59 -2.84
N ILE A 70 4.44 10.03 -2.09
CA ILE A 70 5.07 11.35 -2.27
C ILE A 70 5.63 11.48 -3.69
N LYS A 71 6.38 10.47 -4.14
CA LYS A 71 6.94 10.42 -5.49
C LYS A 71 5.86 10.52 -6.58
N LEU A 72 4.70 9.87 -6.38
CA LEU A 72 3.56 10.01 -7.29
C LEU A 72 2.88 11.38 -7.19
N GLN A 73 2.90 12.08 -6.06
CA GLN A 73 2.32 13.42 -5.99
C GLN A 73 3.21 14.47 -6.64
N GLU A 74 4.52 14.30 -6.53
CA GLU A 74 5.52 15.24 -7.04
C GLU A 74 5.91 15.03 -8.53
N SER A 75 5.57 13.88 -9.11
CA SER A 75 5.90 13.52 -10.51
C SER A 75 4.98 14.13 -11.57
#